data_AF-S2EUF9-F1
#
_entry.id   AF-S2EUF9-F1
#
_cell.length_a   1.000
_cell.length_b   1.000
_cell.length_c   1.000
_cell.angle_alpha   90.00
_cell.angle_beta   90.00
_cell.angle_gamma   90.00
#
_symmetry.space_group_name_H-M   'P 1'
#
loop_
_entity.id
_entity.type
_entity.pdbx_description
1 polymer ?
#
loop_
_entity_poly.entity_id
_entity_poly.type
_entity_poly.pdbx_seq_one_letter_code
_entity_poly.pdbx_strand_id
1 'polypeptide(L)'
;MIPEIDSQIGISVFSTTFNGIGGQIRSEAEDFQVSEVISDKSLKSISTQEGYAVYKLKKRKIDTNHALSDIFRKTGIRLKALGLKDAFAVTEQFVCSDSRGKSIENYSSDKYSIEKIGFVKKPLSKKDMIANHFNIK
;
A
#
# COMPACT_ATOMS: atom_id res chain seq x y z
N MET A 1 29.36 13.81 -8.24
CA MET A 1 30.16 12.99 -7.31
C MET A 1 29.21 11.95 -6.71
N ILE A 2 29.61 10.68 -6.67
CA ILE A 2 28.81 9.62 -6.07
C ILE A 2 29.02 9.66 -4.56
N PRO A 3 27.97 9.68 -3.72
CA PRO A 3 28.11 9.61 -2.27
C PRO A 3 28.89 8.35 -1.84
N GLU A 4 29.74 8.48 -0.83
CA GLU A 4 30.54 7.35 -0.34
C GLU A 4 29.65 6.17 0.10
N ILE A 5 28.53 6.47 0.76
CA ILE A 5 27.58 5.44 1.21
C ILE A 5 26.97 4.64 0.05
N ASP A 6 26.70 5.28 -1.09
CA ASP A 6 26.19 4.62 -2.29
C ASP A 6 27.27 3.70 -2.89
N SER A 7 28.51 4.18 -2.92
CA SER A 7 29.65 3.39 -3.40
C SER A 7 29.91 2.17 -2.51
N GLN A 8 29.76 2.29 -1.18
CA GLN A 8 29.94 1.17 -0.24
C GLN A 8 28.91 0.06 -0.43
N ILE A 9 27.74 0.36 -1.00
CA ILE A 9 26.71 -0.64 -1.36
C ILE A 9 26.74 -1.03 -2.84
N GLY A 10 27.80 -0.64 -3.57
CA GLY A 10 28.02 -1.03 -4.97
C GLY A 10 27.33 -0.16 -6.02
N ILE A 11 26.71 0.96 -5.62
CA ILE A 11 26.14 1.96 -6.55
C ILE A 11 27.22 2.99 -6.87
N SER A 12 27.93 2.78 -7.97
CA SER A 12 29.12 3.58 -8.34
C SER A 12 28.93 4.51 -9.54
N VAL A 13 27.78 4.44 -10.23
CA VAL A 13 27.51 5.23 -11.44
C VAL A 13 26.03 5.63 -11.53
N PHE A 14 25.76 6.70 -12.29
CA PHE A 14 24.40 7.10 -12.69
C PHE A 14 24.15 6.73 -14.15
N SER A 15 22.88 6.51 -14.52
CA SER A 15 22.48 6.25 -15.91
C SER A 15 22.41 7.51 -16.78
N THR A 16 22.60 8.70 -16.20
CA THR A 16 22.49 10.00 -16.86
C THR A 16 23.72 10.86 -16.59
N THR A 17 23.94 11.88 -17.43
CA THR A 17 25.13 12.75 -17.37
C THR A 17 24.84 14.19 -16.97
N PHE A 18 23.57 14.58 -16.82
CA PHE A 18 23.18 15.92 -16.41
C PHE A 18 23.38 16.14 -14.90
N ASN A 19 23.51 17.41 -14.50
CA ASN A 19 23.66 17.78 -13.09
C ASN A 19 22.40 17.46 -12.29
N GLY A 20 22.58 16.94 -11.07
CA GLY A 20 21.45 16.68 -10.15
C GLY A 20 20.68 17.96 -9.81
N ILE A 21 19.37 17.81 -9.62
CA ILE A 21 18.47 18.93 -9.32
C ILE A 21 18.50 19.37 -7.84
N GLY A 22 19.16 18.61 -6.96
CA GLY A 22 19.11 18.82 -5.51
C GLY A 22 17.72 18.50 -4.93
N GLY A 23 17.27 19.31 -3.97
CA GLY A 23 15.95 19.19 -3.34
C GLY A 23 15.91 18.29 -2.10
N GLN A 24 14.75 18.27 -1.44
CA GLN A 24 14.45 17.44 -0.28
C GLN A 24 13.14 16.71 -0.53
N ILE A 25 13.16 15.38 -0.42
CA ILE A 25 11.96 14.55 -0.52
C ILE A 25 11.44 14.21 0.88
N ARG A 26 10.13 13.90 0.98
CA ARG A 26 9.49 13.45 2.22
C ARG A 26 9.61 14.48 3.36
N SER A 27 9.44 15.77 3.05
CA SER A 27 9.35 16.82 4.07
C SER A 27 8.05 16.68 4.86
N GLU A 28 6.93 16.48 4.17
CA GLU A 28 5.67 16.00 4.72
C GLU A 28 5.27 14.64 4.12
N ALA A 29 4.34 13.95 4.78
CA ALA A 29 3.88 12.64 4.28
C ALA A 29 3.13 12.77 2.94
N GLU A 30 2.48 13.90 2.71
CA GLU A 30 1.76 14.26 1.49
C GLU A 30 2.67 14.42 0.27
N ASP A 31 3.96 14.67 0.48
CA ASP A 31 4.95 14.81 -0.60
C ASP A 31 5.36 13.46 -1.19
N PHE A 32 4.96 12.36 -0.53
CA PHE A 32 5.27 11.01 -0.97
C PHE A 32 4.00 10.15 -0.96
N GLN A 33 3.35 10.11 -2.11
CA GLN A 33 2.09 9.39 -2.30
C GLN A 33 2.32 8.10 -3.07
N VAL A 34 1.73 7.01 -2.58
CA VAL A 34 1.88 5.68 -3.19
C VAL A 34 0.52 5.03 -3.36
N SER A 35 0.19 4.65 -4.60
CA SER A 35 -1.01 3.87 -4.91
C SER A 35 -0.62 2.50 -5.44
N GLU A 36 -1.08 1.44 -4.78
CA GLU A 36 -0.82 0.06 -5.22
C GLU A 36 -1.59 -0.26 -6.50
N VAL A 37 -0.95 -0.96 -7.43
CA VAL A 37 -1.58 -1.42 -8.67
C VAL A 37 -1.64 -2.94 -8.66
N ILE A 38 -2.86 -3.49 -8.78
CA ILE A 38 -3.10 -4.92 -8.97
C ILE A 38 -3.40 -5.23 -10.43
N SER A 39 -3.23 -6.50 -10.83
CA SER A 39 -3.51 -6.91 -12.20
C SER A 39 -4.98 -6.69 -12.60
N ASP A 40 -5.23 -6.38 -13.87
CA ASP A 40 -6.60 -6.25 -14.40
C ASP A 40 -7.46 -7.48 -14.14
N LYS A 41 -6.85 -8.67 -14.18
CA LYS A 41 -7.52 -9.93 -13.87
C LYS A 41 -8.00 -9.95 -12.42
N SER A 42 -7.16 -9.54 -11.48
CA SER A 42 -7.49 -9.49 -10.06
C SER A 42 -8.56 -8.42 -9.80
N LEU A 43 -8.45 -7.24 -10.42
CA LEU A 43 -9.44 -6.17 -10.32
C LEU A 43 -10.82 -6.61 -10.83
N LYS A 44 -10.88 -7.24 -12.01
CA LYS A 44 -12.13 -7.78 -12.60
C LYS A 44 -12.73 -8.95 -11.81
N SER A 45 -11.95 -9.60 -10.95
CA SER A 45 -12.43 -10.69 -10.09
C SER A 45 -13.16 -10.22 -8.84
N ILE A 46 -13.04 -8.92 -8.51
CA ILE A 46 -13.74 -8.30 -7.40
C ILE A 46 -15.20 -8.11 -7.81
N SER A 47 -16.11 -8.65 -7.00
CA SER A 47 -17.55 -8.65 -7.28
C SER A 47 -18.35 -8.42 -6.00
N THR A 48 -19.67 -8.30 -6.15
CA THR A 48 -20.61 -8.22 -5.03
C THR A 48 -20.97 -9.58 -4.44
N GLN A 49 -20.58 -10.68 -5.07
CA GLN A 49 -20.86 -12.04 -4.58
C GLN A 49 -20.03 -12.35 -3.33
N GLU A 50 -20.64 -12.88 -2.28
CA GLU A 50 -19.96 -13.19 -1.02
C GLU A 50 -18.67 -14.01 -1.21
N GLY A 51 -17.64 -13.67 -0.45
CA GLY A 51 -16.33 -14.28 -0.56
C GLY A 51 -15.36 -13.73 0.47
N TYR A 52 -14.08 -13.64 0.08
CA TYR A 52 -13.06 -12.94 0.85
C TYR A 52 -13.16 -11.46 0.55
N ALA A 53 -13.40 -10.64 1.56
CA ALA A 53 -13.60 -9.21 1.40
C ALA A 53 -12.29 -8.54 0.96
N VAL A 54 -12.38 -7.63 0.01
CA VAL A 54 -11.28 -6.80 -0.46
C VAL A 54 -11.56 -5.37 -0.06
N TYR A 55 -10.55 -4.71 0.48
CA TYR A 55 -10.62 -3.31 0.88
C TYR A 55 -9.49 -2.52 0.24
N LYS A 56 -9.75 -1.23 0.01
CA LYS A 56 -8.70 -0.22 -0.09
C LYS A 56 -8.36 0.26 1.31
N LEU A 57 -7.10 0.07 1.71
CA LEU A 57 -6.52 0.65 2.92
C LEU A 57 -5.77 1.92 2.55
N LYS A 58 -6.28 3.06 3.00
CA LYS A 58 -5.58 4.34 2.96
C LYS A 58 -4.93 4.58 4.32
N LYS A 59 -3.65 4.94 4.36
CA LYS A 59 -2.94 5.22 5.62
C LYS A 59 -1.97 6.41 5.48
N ARG A 60 -1.67 7.05 6.61
CA ARG A 60 -0.79 8.22 6.73
C ARG A 60 0.06 8.14 7.99
N LYS A 61 1.38 8.37 7.86
CA LYS A 61 2.34 8.42 8.99
C LYS A 61 2.22 7.20 9.94
N ILE A 62 1.99 6.02 9.37
CA ILE A 62 1.86 4.71 10.05
C ILE A 62 2.26 3.61 9.06
N ASP A 63 2.96 2.56 9.53
CA ASP A 63 3.24 1.40 8.69
C ASP A 63 2.03 0.47 8.55
N THR A 64 2.11 -0.41 7.55
CA THR A 64 1.03 -1.32 7.19
C THR A 64 0.67 -2.29 8.32
N ASN A 65 1.65 -2.83 9.07
CA ASN A 65 1.36 -3.86 10.08
C ASN A 65 0.65 -3.27 11.30
N HIS A 66 1.06 -2.10 11.77
CA HIS A 66 0.37 -1.41 12.87
C HIS A 66 -1.06 -1.03 12.48
N ALA A 67 -1.27 -0.50 11.27
CA ALA A 67 -2.61 -0.20 10.78
C ALA A 67 -3.51 -1.45 10.74
N LEU A 68 -3.02 -2.57 10.21
CA LEU A 68 -3.78 -3.84 10.16
C LEU A 68 -4.09 -4.40 11.56
N SER A 69 -3.14 -4.31 12.48
CA SER A 69 -3.31 -4.73 13.88
C SER A 69 -4.41 -3.92 14.57
N ASP A 70 -4.39 -2.60 14.42
CA ASP A 70 -5.39 -1.73 15.03
C ASP A 70 -6.77 -1.89 14.37
N ILE A 71 -6.84 -2.08 13.05
CA ILE A 71 -8.08 -2.46 12.35
C ILE A 71 -8.67 -3.74 12.95
N PHE A 72 -7.86 -4.78 13.15
CA PHE A 72 -8.33 -6.03 13.75
C PHE A 72 -8.85 -5.80 15.17
N ARG A 73 -8.15 -5.02 16.00
CA ARG A 73 -8.60 -4.71 17.38
C ARG A 73 -9.91 -3.93 17.41
N LYS A 74 -10.12 -3.01 16.46
CA LYS A 74 -11.31 -2.12 16.45
C LYS A 74 -12.53 -2.73 15.77
N THR A 75 -12.32 -3.59 14.76
CA THR A 75 -13.42 -4.12 13.92
C THR A 75 -13.60 -5.63 14.07
N GLY A 76 -12.59 -6.33 14.60
CA GLY A 76 -12.52 -7.79 14.61
C GLY A 76 -12.37 -8.41 13.22
N ILE A 77 -11.98 -7.64 12.20
CA ILE A 77 -11.71 -8.14 10.85
C ILE A 77 -10.21 -8.29 10.67
N ARG A 78 -9.78 -9.50 10.31
CA ARG A 78 -8.38 -9.79 10.00
C ARG A 78 -8.14 -9.56 8.51
N LEU A 79 -7.18 -8.70 8.20
CA LEU A 79 -6.82 -8.30 6.85
C LEU A 79 -5.34 -8.60 6.58
N LYS A 80 -5.02 -8.98 5.35
CA LYS A 80 -3.67 -9.22 4.86
C LYS A 80 -3.36 -8.27 3.72
N ALA A 81 -2.21 -7.63 3.76
CA ALA A 81 -1.70 -6.80 2.68
C ALA A 81 -0.98 -7.64 1.61
N LEU A 82 -1.03 -7.16 0.37
CA LEU A 82 -0.28 -7.75 -0.75
C LEU A 82 1.19 -7.34 -0.72
N GLY A 83 1.49 -6.19 -0.13
CA GLY A 83 2.84 -5.70 0.16
C GLY A 83 2.84 -4.69 1.31
N LEU A 84 4.01 -4.45 1.90
CA LEU A 84 4.20 -3.37 2.86
C LEU A 84 4.44 -2.06 2.10
N LYS A 85 4.03 -0.93 2.68
CA LYS A 85 4.28 0.42 2.14
C LYS A 85 4.93 1.30 3.20
N ASP A 86 5.66 2.32 2.75
CA ASP A 86 6.36 3.28 3.60
C ASP A 86 5.47 3.86 4.70
N ALA A 87 6.00 3.99 5.91
CA ALA A 87 5.27 4.56 7.05
C ALA A 87 5.09 6.07 6.90
N PHE A 88 6.16 6.78 6.51
CA PHE A 88 6.16 8.24 6.31
C PHE A 88 5.77 8.60 4.87
N ALA A 89 4.51 8.33 4.56
CA ALA A 89 3.88 8.55 3.27
C ALA A 89 2.35 8.58 3.43
N VAL A 90 1.65 9.06 2.41
CA VAL A 90 0.22 8.78 2.22
C VAL A 90 0.10 7.64 1.22
N THR A 91 -0.46 6.50 1.64
CA THR A 91 -0.49 5.30 0.79
C THR A 91 -1.90 4.74 0.68
N GLU A 92 -2.30 4.34 -0.52
CA GLU A 92 -3.50 3.54 -0.79
C GLU A 92 -3.06 2.16 -1.31
N GLN A 93 -3.50 1.09 -0.63
CA GLN A 93 -3.13 -0.27 -0.98
C GLN A 93 -4.33 -1.22 -0.87
N PHE A 94 -4.27 -2.36 -1.56
CA PHE A 94 -5.28 -3.40 -1.42
C PHE A 94 -4.96 -4.27 -0.19
N VAL A 95 -6.00 -4.65 0.53
CA VAL A 95 -5.92 -5.63 1.62
C VAL A 95 -7.11 -6.57 1.52
N CYS A 96 -6.89 -7.84 1.89
CA CYS A 96 -7.90 -8.88 1.72
C CYS A 96 -8.12 -9.63 3.04
N SER A 97 -9.36 -10.00 3.33
CA SER A 97 -9.66 -10.85 4.48
C SER A 97 -9.11 -12.26 4.27
N ASP A 98 -8.70 -12.91 5.36
CA ASP A 98 -8.25 -14.30 5.32
C ASP A 98 -9.35 -15.32 5.63
N SER A 99 -10.55 -14.85 5.97
CA SER A 99 -11.77 -15.64 6.10
C SER A 99 -12.90 -15.08 5.25
N ARG A 100 -13.86 -15.94 4.89
CA ARG A 100 -15.13 -15.54 4.27
C ARG A 100 -16.14 -15.09 5.34
N GLY A 101 -17.15 -14.33 4.93
CA GLY A 101 -18.28 -13.94 5.79
C GLY A 101 -18.11 -12.55 6.40
N LYS A 102 -17.59 -12.46 7.64
CA LYS A 102 -17.55 -11.20 8.40
C LYS A 102 -16.84 -10.09 7.63
N SER A 103 -17.59 -9.05 7.29
CA SER A 103 -17.10 -7.83 6.65
C SER A 103 -17.85 -6.62 7.20
N ILE A 104 -17.27 -5.43 7.01
CA ILE A 104 -17.93 -4.14 7.20
C ILE A 104 -17.79 -3.34 5.91
N GLU A 105 -18.59 -2.31 5.73
CA GLU A 105 -18.46 -1.45 4.54
C GLU A 105 -17.23 -0.56 4.63
N ASN A 106 -17.00 0.09 5.76
CA ASN A 106 -15.84 0.95 5.97
C ASN A 106 -15.51 1.11 7.45
N TYR A 107 -14.31 1.63 7.72
CA TYR A 107 -13.87 2.10 9.03
C TYR A 107 -12.83 3.21 8.81
N SER A 108 -12.81 4.23 9.67
CA SER A 108 -11.87 5.33 9.57
C SER A 108 -11.36 5.78 10.94
N SER A 109 -10.17 6.35 10.93
CA SER A 109 -9.47 6.99 12.05
C SER A 109 -8.60 8.13 11.50
N ASP A 110 -7.94 8.89 12.38
CA ASP A 110 -7.06 9.99 11.98
C ASP A 110 -5.85 9.55 11.12
N LYS A 111 -5.43 8.29 11.24
CA LYS A 111 -4.21 7.77 10.57
C LYS A 111 -4.49 6.84 9.41
N TYR A 112 -5.67 6.21 9.37
CA TYR A 112 -5.99 5.24 8.32
C TYR A 112 -7.49 5.05 8.17
N SER A 113 -7.88 4.58 6.98
CA SER A 113 -9.23 4.15 6.66
C SER A 113 -9.21 2.89 5.81
N ILE A 114 -10.27 2.10 5.92
CA ILE A 114 -10.58 1.01 5.00
C ILE A 114 -11.94 1.23 4.36
N GLU A 115 -12.03 0.95 3.07
CA GLU A 115 -13.27 0.95 2.30
C GLU A 115 -13.39 -0.36 1.54
N LYS A 116 -14.47 -1.09 1.76
CA LYS A 116 -14.73 -2.36 1.07
C LYS A 116 -15.07 -2.07 -0.37
N ILE A 117 -14.38 -2.74 -1.27
CA ILE A 117 -14.62 -2.61 -2.73
C ILE A 117 -15.30 -3.83 -3.33
N GLY A 118 -15.52 -4.87 -2.52
CA GLY A 118 -16.23 -6.09 -2.90
C GLY A 118 -15.56 -7.32 -2.33
N PHE A 119 -15.72 -8.43 -3.04
CA PHE A 119 -15.27 -9.75 -2.63
C PHE A 119 -14.62 -10.51 -3.78
N VAL A 120 -13.73 -11.43 -3.41
CA VAL A 120 -13.08 -12.38 -4.34
C VAL A 120 -13.31 -13.82 -3.89
N LYS A 121 -13.36 -14.75 -4.86
CA LYS A 121 -13.55 -16.19 -4.56
C LYS A 121 -12.33 -16.82 -3.88
N LYS A 122 -11.13 -16.33 -4.19
CA LYS A 122 -9.85 -16.72 -3.60
C LYS A 122 -9.15 -15.46 -3.07
N PRO A 123 -8.50 -15.50 -1.88
CA PRO A 123 -7.85 -14.32 -1.32
C PRO A 123 -6.79 -13.75 -2.27
N LEU A 124 -6.70 -12.42 -2.34
CA LEU A 124 -5.59 -11.77 -3.03
C LEU A 124 -4.27 -12.05 -2.31
N SER A 125 -3.20 -12.10 -3.09
CA SER A 125 -1.85 -12.44 -2.66
C SER A 125 -0.83 -11.47 -3.22
N LYS A 126 0.44 -11.59 -2.78
CA LYS A 126 1.54 -10.77 -3.29
C LYS A 126 1.71 -10.83 -4.82
N LYS A 127 1.28 -11.92 -5.46
CA LYS A 127 1.38 -12.13 -6.92
C LYS A 127 0.37 -11.29 -7.70
N ASP A 128 -0.66 -10.79 -7.04
CA ASP A 128 -1.72 -9.99 -7.66
C ASP A 128 -1.30 -8.52 -7.81
N MET A 129 -0.35 -8.06 -6.99
CA MET A 129 0.27 -6.74 -7.11
C MET A 129 1.29 -6.75 -8.25
N ILE A 130 1.16 -5.79 -9.18
CA ILE A 130 2.04 -5.69 -10.34
C ILE A 130 2.95 -4.46 -10.28
N ALA A 131 2.54 -3.39 -9.58
CA ALA A 131 3.30 -2.16 -9.49
C ALA A 131 2.86 -1.30 -8.30
N ASN A 132 3.58 -0.19 -8.12
CA ASN A 132 3.16 0.94 -7.31
C ASN A 132 3.26 2.19 -8.18
N HIS A 133 2.24 3.03 -8.13
CA HIS A 133 2.26 4.35 -8.73
C HIS A 133 2.70 5.37 -7.67
N PHE A 134 3.75 6.13 -7.96
CA PHE A 134 4.30 7.14 -7.06
C PHE A 134 3.96 8.53 -7.59
N ASN A 135 3.50 9.40 -6.69
CA ASN A 135 3.42 10.83 -6.93
C ASN A 135 4.28 11.52 -5.85
N ILE A 136 5.39 12.11 -6.29
CA ILE A 136 6.43 12.70 -5.43
C ILE A 136 6.55 14.18 -5.79
N LYS A 137 6.54 15.04 -4.78
CA LYS A 137 6.69 16.49 -4.93
C LYS A 137 8.03 16.96 -4.39
#